data_AF-A0A1V1X300-F1
#
_entry.id   AF-A0A1V1X300-F1
#
_cell.length_a   1.000
_cell.length_b   1.000
_cell.length_c   1.000
_cell.angle_alpha   90.00
_cell.angle_beta   90.00
_cell.angle_gamma   90.00
#
_symmetry.space_group_name_H-M   'P 1'
#
loop_
_entity.id
_entity.type
_entity.pdbx_description
1 polymer ?
#
loop_
_entity_poly.entity_id
_entity_poly.type
_entity_poly.pdbx_seq_one_letter_code
_entity_poly.pdbx_strand_id
1 'polypeptide(L)' 'MGWIGNSNQLSYTLQVMGADKDETGRFKIYNSAPVSFMGCDNETVVDDDCCYSVNGQKASLAGALNSTSYGLQIKVT' A
#
# COMPACT_ATOMS: atom_id res chain seq x y z
N MET A 1 9.75 -2.37 -7.75
CA MET A 1 10.29 -1.51 -6.67
C MET A 1 9.20 -1.30 -5.63
N GLY A 2 9.48 -1.69 -4.38
CA GLY A 2 8.57 -1.56 -3.26
C GLY A 2 8.53 -0.15 -2.68
N TRP A 3 7.90 -0.01 -1.54
CA TRP A 3 7.74 1.25 -0.82
C TRP A 3 7.82 1.01 0.70
N ILE A 4 8.40 1.95 1.44
CA ILE A 4 8.32 2.01 2.89
C ILE A 4 7.91 3.40 3.35
N GLY A 5 7.02 3.48 4.34
CA GLY A 5 6.62 4.74 4.93
C GLY A 5 5.57 4.55 6.00
N ASN A 6 4.95 5.63 6.44
CA ASN A 6 4.00 5.57 7.56
C ASN A 6 2.67 4.93 7.12
N SER A 7 2.10 4.05 7.95
CA SER A 7 0.82 3.36 7.73
C SER A 7 -0.35 4.33 7.50
N ASN A 8 -0.30 5.53 8.08
CA ASN A 8 -1.31 6.56 7.84
C ASN A 8 -1.23 7.11 6.42
N GLN A 9 -0.03 7.24 5.85
CA GLN A 9 0.17 7.68 4.47
C GLN A 9 -0.33 6.63 3.48
N LEU A 10 -0.08 5.35 3.77
CA LEU A 10 -0.63 4.22 3.02
C LEU A 10 -2.16 4.27 3.00
N SER A 11 -2.76 4.36 4.19
CA SER A 11 -4.21 4.37 4.36
C SER A 11 -4.85 5.59 3.68
N TYR A 12 -4.25 6.77 3.83
CA TYR A 12 -4.71 7.99 3.18
C TYR A 12 -4.62 7.90 1.65
N THR A 13 -3.52 7.39 1.11
CA THR A 13 -3.34 7.20 -0.33
C THR A 13 -4.41 6.28 -0.90
N LEU A 14 -4.71 5.16 -0.25
CA LEU A 14 -5.79 4.26 -0.66
C LEU A 14 -7.16 4.94 -0.65
N GLN A 15 -7.45 5.81 0.33
CA GLN A 15 -8.69 6.59 0.36
C GLN A 15 -8.79 7.58 -0.80
N VAL A 16 -7.72 8.35 -1.03
CA VAL A 16 -7.68 9.37 -2.10
C VAL A 16 -7.77 8.73 -3.49
N MET A 17 -7.13 7.58 -3.69
CA MET A 17 -7.17 6.83 -4.94
C MET A 17 -8.49 6.06 -5.16
N GLY A 18 -9.44 6.13 -4.21
CA GLY A 18 -10.73 5.47 -4.32
C GLY A 18 -10.63 3.94 -4.27
N ALA A 19 -9.72 3.40 -3.47
CA ALA A 19 -9.54 1.96 -3.34
C ALA A 19 -10.81 1.26 -2.82
N ASP A 20 -11.19 0.16 -3.47
CA ASP A 20 -12.36 -0.61 -3.12
C ASP A 20 -12.20 -1.25 -1.73
N LYS A 21 -13.31 -1.34 -1.01
CA LYS A 21 -13.41 -2.01 0.28
C LYS A 21 -14.24 -3.28 0.20
N ASP A 22 -13.95 -4.24 1.05
CA ASP A 22 -14.78 -5.42 1.27
C ASP A 22 -16.00 -5.12 2.15
N GLU A 23 -16.81 -6.14 2.41
CA GLU A 23 -18.02 -6.05 3.23
C GLU A 23 -17.74 -5.66 4.69
N THR A 24 -16.48 -5.79 5.14
CA THR A 24 -16.02 -5.41 6.49
C THR A 24 -15.40 -4.02 6.53
N GLY A 25 -15.35 -3.30 5.40
CA GLY A 25 -14.77 -1.97 5.29
C GLY A 25 -13.24 -1.94 5.16
N ARG A 26 -12.59 -3.10 4.93
CA ARG A 26 -11.14 -3.20 4.70
C ARG A 26 -10.82 -3.03 3.23
N PHE A 27 -9.68 -2.42 2.91
CA PHE A 27 -9.24 -2.29 1.52
C PHE A 27 -8.98 -3.66 0.90
N LYS A 28 -9.41 -3.84 -0.36
CA LYS A 28 -9.15 -5.05 -1.13
C LYS A 28 -7.71 -5.05 -1.64
N ILE A 29 -6.85 -5.77 -0.94
CA ILE A 29 -5.42 -5.94 -1.25
C ILE A 29 -5.16 -7.37 -1.75
N TYR A 30 -4.22 -7.52 -2.69
CA TYR A 30 -3.89 -8.79 -3.34
C TYR A 30 -2.38 -9.01 -3.44
N ASN A 31 -2.02 -10.27 -3.70
CA ASN A 31 -0.64 -10.77 -3.79
C ASN A 31 0.04 -10.61 -2.42
N SER A 32 1.16 -9.91 -2.34
CA SER A 32 1.79 -9.59 -1.05
C SER A 32 0.93 -8.64 -0.22
N ALA A 33 0.85 -8.89 1.08
CA ALA A 33 0.22 -7.98 2.02
C ALA A 33 1.23 -6.91 2.48
N PRO A 34 0.79 -5.66 2.75
CA PRO A 34 1.60 -4.69 3.46
C PRO A 34 2.02 -5.23 4.82
N VAL A 35 3.31 -5.16 5.14
CA VAL A 35 3.88 -5.71 6.36
C VAL A 35 4.41 -4.58 7.23
N SER A 36 3.97 -4.54 8.48
CA SER A 36 4.67 -3.80 9.53
C SER A 36 5.58 -4.76 10.28
N PHE A 37 6.78 -4.31 10.65
CA PHE A 37 7.79 -5.13 11.33
C PHE A 37 8.18 -4.51 12.67
N MET A 38 8.58 -5.37 13.62
CA MET A 38 8.92 -4.93 14.97
C MET A 38 10.09 -3.94 14.96
N GLY A 39 9.93 -2.85 15.71
CA GLY A 39 10.96 -1.82 15.87
C GLY A 39 10.83 -0.60 14.95
N CYS A 40 9.86 -0.60 14.03
CA CYS A 40 9.63 0.50 13.08
C CYS A 40 8.32 1.26 13.35
N ASP A 41 7.89 1.35 14.60
CA ASP A 41 6.68 2.05 15.06
C ASP A 41 5.46 1.84 14.15
N ASN A 42 5.05 2.90 13.44
CA ASN A 42 3.90 2.94 12.54
C ASN A 42 4.31 2.89 11.06
N GLU A 43 5.46 2.31 10.74
CA GLU A 43 5.93 2.16 9.37
C GLU A 43 5.49 0.82 8.80
N THR A 44 5.24 0.83 7.49
CA THR A 44 4.77 -0.30 6.71
C THR A 44 5.61 -0.41 5.45
N VAL A 45 5.96 -1.65 5.11
CA VAL A 45 6.57 -2.04 3.84
C VAL A 45 5.49 -2.56 2.92
N VAL A 46 5.53 -2.10 1.67
CA VAL A 46 4.71 -2.57 0.57
C VAL A 46 5.65 -3.13 -0.49
N ASP A 47 5.51 -4.42 -0.76
CA ASP A 47 6.25 -5.08 -1.83
C ASP A 47 5.77 -4.64 -3.22
N ASP A 48 6.58 -4.86 -4.25
CA ASP A 48 6.31 -4.34 -5.59
C ASP A 48 5.22 -5.08 -6.36
N ASP A 49 4.95 -6.33 -5.99
CA ASP A 49 3.85 -7.14 -6.51
C ASP A 49 2.53 -6.89 -5.79
N CYS A 50 2.53 -6.11 -4.70
CA CYS A 50 1.34 -5.76 -3.93
C CYS A 50 0.37 -4.92 -4.77
N CYS A 51 -0.88 -5.37 -4.82
CA CYS A 51 -1.93 -4.73 -5.62
C CYS A 51 -3.13 -4.33 -4.75
N TYR A 52 -3.82 -3.27 -5.13
CA TYR A 52 -5.12 -2.89 -4.57
C TYR A 52 -6.19 -2.86 -5.68
N SER A 53 -7.47 -2.96 -5.32
CA SER A 53 -8.57 -2.80 -6.27
C SER A 53 -9.06 -1.36 -6.33
N VAL A 54 -9.36 -0.87 -7.53
CA VAL A 54 -10.12 0.37 -7.78
C VAL A 54 -11.09 0.11 -8.92
N ASN A 55 -12.40 0.34 -8.69
CA ASN A 55 -13.46 0.03 -9.66
C ASN A 55 -13.42 -1.43 -10.16
N GLY A 56 -13.07 -2.37 -9.27
CA GLY A 56 -12.97 -3.81 -9.58
C GLY A 56 -11.73 -4.21 -10.39
N GLN A 57 -10.83 -3.29 -10.70
CA GLN A 57 -9.57 -3.57 -11.39
C GLN A 57 -8.39 -3.52 -10.44
N LYS A 58 -7.41 -4.40 -10.64
CA LYS A 58 -6.17 -4.41 -9.86
C LYS A 58 -5.21 -3.33 -10.37
N ALA A 59 -4.66 -2.56 -9.44
CA ALA A 59 -3.61 -1.58 -9.68
C ALA A 59 -2.43 -1.80 -8.73
N SER A 60 -1.22 -1.44 -9.16
CA SER A 60 -0.01 -1.56 -8.33
C SER A 60 -0.07 -0.61 -7.14
N LEU A 61 0.00 -1.16 -5.93
CA LEU A 61 -0.01 -0.36 -4.70
C LEU A 61 1.33 0.37 -4.51
N ALA A 62 2.44 -0.34 -4.68
CA ALA A 62 3.77 0.27 -4.63
C ALA A 62 3.93 1.36 -5.72
N GLY A 63 3.40 1.13 -6.93
CA GLY A 63 3.40 2.13 -7.99
C GLY A 63 2.64 3.40 -7.61
N ALA A 64 1.44 3.26 -7.03
CA ALA A 64 0.66 4.40 -6.56
C ALA A 64 1.38 5.17 -5.45
N LEU A 65 1.94 4.49 -4.45
CA LEU A 65 2.64 5.13 -3.33
C LEU A 65 3.91 5.87 -3.78
N ASN A 66 4.67 5.28 -4.69
CA ASN A 66 5.86 5.91 -5.28
C ASN A 66 5.54 7.13 -6.16
N SER A 67 4.29 7.32 -6.57
CA SER A 67 3.85 8.53 -7.27
C SER A 67 3.53 9.70 -6.32
N THR A 68 3.46 9.43 -5.01
CA THR A 68 3.23 10.44 -3.97
C THR A 68 4.55 11.00 -3.44
N SER A 69 4.48 12.08 -2.64
CA SER A 69 5.62 12.57 -1.87
C SER A 69 5.81 11.84 -0.53
N TYR A 70 5.12 10.73 -0.29
CA TYR A 70 5.17 9.98 0.96
C TYR A 70 6.13 8.80 0.90
N GLY A 71 6.77 8.52 2.04
CA GLY A 71 7.67 7.38 2.20
C GLY A 71 8.88 7.41 1.26
N LEU A 72 9.47 6.26 1.05
CA LEU A 72 10.65 6.05 0.23
C LEU A 72 10.46 4.83 -0.67
N GLN A 73 10.93 4.95 -1.91
CA GLN A 73 11.05 3.82 -2.81
C GLN A 73 12.17 2.89 -2.32
N ILE A 74 11.90 1.59 -2.27
CA ILE A 74 12.87 0.59 -1.81
C ILE A 74 12.93 -0.61 -2.75
N LYS A 75 13.97 -1.42 -2.59
CA LYS A 75 14.06 -2.76 -3.17
C LYS A 75 13.86 -3.78 -2.05
N VAL A 76 12.81 -4.60 -2.18
CA VAL A 76 12.58 -5.77 -1.32
C VAL A 76 13.29 -6.95 -2.00
N THR A 77 14.03 -7.77 -1.24
CA THR A 77 14.82 -8.91 -1.73
C THR A 77 14.58 -10.14 -0.89
#